data_AF-A0A1T1BX69-F1
#
_entry.id   AF-A0A1T1BX69-F1
#
_cell.length_a   1.000
_cell.length_b   1.000
_cell.length_c   1.000
_cell.angle_alpha   90.00
_cell.angle_beta   90.00
_cell.angle_gamma   90.00
#
_symmetry.space_group_name_H-M   'P 1'
#
loop_
_entity.id
_entity.type
_entity.pdbx_description
1 polymer ?
#
loop_
_entity_poly.entity_id
_entity_poly.type
_entity_poly.pdbx_seq_one_letter_code
_entity_poly.pdbx_strand_id
1 'polypeptide(L)'
;MELIQYDNTMKKYFYLILLLSTLISCSKDSDETYEPTNYQHYFLTNEATINANQIVGGPGKLETRALTIANNKLYVCNGDVLEIFDATTLAYLSSVKNYTKGTTTIPFTKLSSVSIDNGRIYLGSIDSRIFVLDEKSLSGINTIGIRFNACVFFFNK
;
A
#
# COMPACT_ATOMS: atom_id res chain seq x y z
N MET A 1 27.53 -4.74 -60.44
CA MET A 1 26.48 -3.71 -60.46
C MET A 1 25.63 -3.87 -59.21
N GLU A 2 26.13 -3.43 -58.06
CA GLU A 2 25.43 -3.51 -56.78
C GLU A 2 25.91 -2.38 -55.87
N LEU A 3 25.46 -1.14 -56.11
CA LEU A 3 25.64 -0.03 -55.15
C LEU A 3 24.43 0.91 -55.05
N ILE A 4 23.32 0.63 -55.75
CA ILE A 4 22.18 1.58 -55.86
C ILE A 4 20.97 1.16 -54.99
N GLN A 5 20.89 -0.07 -54.47
CA GLN A 5 19.76 -0.49 -53.62
C GLN A 5 19.85 -0.07 -52.14
N TYR A 6 21.03 0.32 -51.64
CA TYR A 6 21.22 0.60 -50.21
C TYR A 6 20.63 1.95 -49.77
N ASP A 7 20.63 2.98 -50.65
CA ASP A 7 20.23 4.35 -50.29
C ASP A 7 18.69 4.52 -50.11
N ASN A 8 17.88 3.90 -50.96
CA ASN A 8 16.41 4.04 -50.88
C ASN A 8 15.79 3.25 -49.72
N THR A 9 16.43 2.16 -49.29
CA THR A 9 15.94 1.31 -48.20
C THR A 9 16.19 1.99 -46.84
N MET A 10 17.36 2.62 -46.67
CA MET A 10 17.70 3.38 -45.45
C MET A 10 16.81 4.63 -45.26
N LYS A 11 16.45 5.33 -46.35
CA LYS A 11 15.50 6.46 -46.30
C LYS A 11 14.11 6.04 -45.83
N LYS A 12 13.60 4.88 -46.27
CA LYS A 12 12.31 4.35 -45.79
C LYS A 12 12.31 4.04 -44.29
N TYR A 13 13.39 3.44 -43.78
CA TYR A 13 13.51 3.20 -42.34
C TYR A 13 13.69 4.50 -41.56
N PHE A 14 14.34 5.51 -42.11
CA PHE A 14 14.43 6.83 -41.50
C PHE A 14 13.07 7.50 -41.35
N TYR A 15 12.23 7.49 -42.40
CA TYR A 15 10.85 7.99 -42.32
C TYR A 15 9.99 7.17 -41.34
N LEU A 16 10.19 5.85 -41.27
CA LEU A 16 9.48 4.99 -40.31
C LEU A 16 9.88 5.28 -38.86
N ILE A 17 11.17 5.51 -38.60
CA ILE A 17 11.70 5.89 -37.26
C ILE A 17 11.19 7.29 -36.86
N LEU A 18 11.16 8.24 -37.81
CA LEU A 18 10.62 9.59 -37.59
C LEU A 18 9.10 9.57 -37.35
N LEU A 19 8.36 8.66 -37.98
CA LEU A 19 6.93 8.48 -37.74
C LEU A 19 6.68 7.84 -36.36
N LEU A 20 7.45 6.81 -35.99
CA LEU A 20 7.35 6.16 -34.68
C LEU A 20 7.71 7.09 -33.51
N SER A 21 8.67 8.02 -33.69
CA SER A 21 9.06 8.95 -32.63
C SER A 21 7.95 9.96 -32.27
N THR A 22 7.00 10.23 -33.17
CA THR A 22 5.82 11.06 -32.88
C THR A 22 4.71 10.30 -32.14
N LEU A 23 4.73 8.97 -32.14
CA LEU A 23 3.74 8.13 -31.47
C LEU A 23 4.17 7.69 -30.06
N ILE A 24 5.43 7.94 -29.66
CA ILE A 24 5.98 7.61 -28.33
C ILE A 24 5.94 8.83 -27.39
N SER A 25 5.16 9.86 -27.72
CA SER A 25 4.73 10.81 -26.69
C SER A 25 3.81 10.07 -25.70
N CYS A 26 4.41 9.45 -24.67
CA CYS A 26 3.74 9.38 -23.39
C CYS A 26 3.43 10.82 -23.03
N SER A 27 2.15 11.21 -22.99
CA SER A 27 1.80 12.32 -22.13
C SER A 27 2.37 11.93 -20.77
N LYS A 28 3.32 12.74 -20.28
CA LYS A 28 3.24 13.04 -18.87
C LYS A 28 1.87 13.68 -18.79
N ASP A 29 0.90 12.95 -18.28
CA ASP A 29 -0.23 13.60 -17.65
C ASP A 29 0.44 14.64 -16.76
N SER A 30 0.36 15.90 -17.19
CA SER A 30 0.60 16.99 -16.26
C SER A 30 -0.21 16.62 -15.04
N ASP A 31 0.34 16.81 -13.85
CA ASP A 31 -0.46 16.91 -12.64
C ASP A 31 -1.48 18.02 -12.90
N GLU A 32 -2.56 17.67 -13.61
CA GLU A 32 -3.74 18.47 -13.77
C GLU A 32 -4.11 18.75 -12.33
N THR A 33 -4.14 20.04 -12.04
CA THR A 33 -4.53 20.59 -10.75
C THR A 33 -5.66 19.71 -10.25
N TYR A 34 -5.38 18.94 -9.20
CA TYR A 34 -6.35 18.01 -8.63
C TYR A 34 -7.48 18.87 -8.11
N GLU A 35 -8.48 19.13 -8.96
CA GLU A 35 -9.78 19.60 -8.55
C GLU A 35 -10.33 18.44 -7.73
N PRO A 36 -10.35 18.53 -6.39
CA PRO A 36 -10.81 17.42 -5.58
C PRO A 36 -12.25 17.18 -6.02
N THR A 37 -12.52 16.00 -6.58
CA THR A 37 -13.88 15.51 -6.77
C THR A 37 -14.60 15.75 -5.45
N ASN A 38 -15.61 16.62 -5.47
CA ASN A 38 -16.34 17.02 -4.28
C ASN A 38 -17.16 15.81 -3.80
N TYR A 39 -16.51 14.95 -3.01
CA TYR A 39 -17.16 13.85 -2.34
C TYR A 39 -18.07 14.44 -1.27
N GLN A 40 -19.37 14.21 -1.42
CA GLN A 40 -20.33 14.51 -0.36
C GLN A 40 -20.10 13.52 0.78
N HIS A 41 -19.24 13.90 1.72
CA HIS A 41 -18.98 13.11 2.91
C HIS A 41 -20.12 13.32 3.92
N TYR A 42 -20.92 12.28 4.13
CA TYR A 42 -21.92 12.26 5.19
C TYR A 42 -21.24 11.90 6.51
N PHE A 43 -20.82 12.91 7.25
CA PHE A 43 -20.42 12.74 8.64
C PHE A 43 -21.67 12.85 9.52
N LEU A 44 -21.80 11.96 10.51
CA LEU A 44 -22.86 12.05 11.53
C LEU A 44 -22.73 13.35 12.37
N THR A 45 -21.54 13.93 12.41
CA THR A 45 -21.20 15.18 13.11
C THR A 45 -20.19 15.98 12.30
N ASN A 46 -20.27 17.31 12.33
CA ASN A 46 -19.30 18.21 11.68
C ASN A 46 -17.90 18.19 12.35
N GLU A 47 -17.78 17.52 13.48
CA GLU A 47 -16.51 17.24 14.14
C GLU A 47 -15.98 15.90 13.61
N ALA A 48 -14.99 15.94 12.71
CA ALA A 48 -14.19 14.77 12.36
C ALA A 48 -13.05 14.57 13.37
N THR A 49 -13.32 14.85 14.65
CA THR A 49 -12.32 14.75 15.73
C THR A 49 -12.63 13.52 16.56
N ILE A 50 -11.91 12.43 16.31
CA ILE A 50 -11.93 11.28 17.21
C ILE A 50 -11.16 11.71 18.46
N ASN A 51 -11.88 12.01 19.54
CA ASN A 51 -11.24 12.30 20.81
C ASN A 51 -10.59 11.01 21.37
N ALA A 52 -9.47 11.12 22.09
CA ALA A 52 -8.74 9.96 22.62
C ALA A 52 -9.59 9.03 23.51
N ASN A 53 -10.69 9.54 24.04
CA ASN A 53 -11.69 8.81 24.83
C ASN A 53 -12.74 8.05 23.99
N GLN A 54 -12.78 8.24 22.66
CA GLN A 54 -13.70 7.55 21.73
C GLN A 54 -13.13 6.25 21.15
N ILE A 55 -11.84 5.98 21.37
CA ILE A 55 -11.23 4.67 21.11
C ILE A 55 -11.07 3.99 22.46
N VAL A 56 -11.99 3.09 22.79
CA VAL A 56 -11.95 2.36 24.06
C VAL A 56 -10.65 1.56 24.14
N GLY A 57 -9.71 2.01 24.99
CA GLY A 57 -8.57 1.21 25.46
C GLY A 57 -7.22 1.35 24.73
N GLY A 58 -7.08 2.23 23.72
CA GLY A 58 -5.81 2.47 23.03
C GLY A 58 -4.88 3.46 23.76
N PRO A 59 -3.54 3.29 23.73
CA PRO A 59 -2.59 4.08 24.54
C PRO A 59 -2.27 5.50 24.03
N GLY A 60 -2.86 5.99 22.94
CA GLY A 60 -2.57 7.34 22.45
C GLY A 60 -2.87 7.57 20.97
N LYS A 61 -2.46 8.76 20.49
CA LYS A 61 -2.69 9.36 19.17
C LYS A 61 -2.91 8.32 18.04
N LEU A 62 -4.07 8.40 17.40
CA LEU A 62 -4.43 7.54 16.28
C LEU A 62 -3.92 8.17 14.96
N GLU A 63 -2.84 7.63 14.42
CA GLU A 63 -2.28 7.95 13.10
C GLU A 63 -2.62 6.81 12.12
N THR A 64 -3.92 6.61 11.85
CA THR A 64 -4.38 5.51 11.01
C THR A 64 -3.98 5.73 9.55
N ARG A 65 -3.26 4.75 9.00
CA ARG A 65 -2.81 4.77 7.59
C ARG A 65 -3.51 3.72 6.74
N ALA A 66 -3.89 2.61 7.36
CA ALA A 66 -4.68 1.56 6.75
C ALA A 66 -5.42 0.77 7.81
N LEU A 67 -6.52 0.13 7.40
CA LEU A 67 -7.28 -0.79 8.24
C LEU A 67 -7.82 -1.96 7.42
N THR A 68 -8.10 -3.08 8.08
CA THR A 68 -8.82 -4.21 7.50
C THR A 68 -9.57 -4.97 8.59
N ILE A 69 -10.65 -5.65 8.21
CA ILE A 69 -11.47 -6.47 9.11
C ILE A 69 -11.45 -7.90 8.60
N ALA A 70 -11.08 -8.83 9.47
CA ALA A 70 -11.14 -10.26 9.20
C ALA A 70 -11.27 -11.04 10.51
N ASN A 71 -11.94 -12.19 10.49
CA ASN A 71 -12.02 -13.12 11.63
C ASN A 71 -12.45 -12.44 12.95
N ASN A 72 -13.45 -11.55 12.89
CA ASN A 72 -13.94 -10.75 14.03
C ASN A 72 -12.87 -9.85 14.68
N LYS A 73 -11.82 -9.49 13.96
CA LYS A 73 -10.78 -8.56 14.40
C LYS A 73 -10.67 -7.38 13.43
N LEU A 74 -10.49 -6.20 14.00
CA LEU A 74 -10.14 -4.98 13.29
C LEU A 74 -8.63 -4.76 13.43
N TYR A 75 -7.94 -4.76 12.30
CA TYR A 75 -6.51 -4.52 12.21
C TYR A 75 -6.28 -3.09 11.75
N VAL A 76 -5.46 -2.34 12.48
CA VAL A 76 -5.20 -0.93 12.21
C VAL A 76 -3.70 -0.69 12.15
N CYS A 77 -3.21 -0.17 11.01
CA CYS A 77 -1.86 0.35 10.92
C CYS A 77 -1.84 1.78 11.51
N ASN A 78 -1.41 1.89 12.75
CA ASN A 78 -1.23 3.14 13.48
C ASN A 78 0.25 3.56 13.44
N GLY A 79 0.62 4.34 12.42
CA GLY A 79 2.02 4.72 12.16
C GLY A 79 2.94 3.52 11.92
N ASP A 80 3.72 3.17 12.93
CA ASP A 80 4.71 2.06 12.95
C ASP A 80 4.19 0.83 13.70
N VAL A 81 2.93 0.83 14.13
CA VAL A 81 2.34 -0.21 14.97
C VAL A 81 1.15 -0.83 14.23
N LEU A 82 1.07 -2.16 14.23
CA LEU A 82 -0.16 -2.87 13.92
C LEU A 82 -0.95 -3.06 15.22
N GLU A 83 -2.07 -2.39 15.36
CA GLU A 83 -3.00 -2.55 16.47
C GLU A 83 -4.16 -3.46 16.07
N ILE A 84 -4.61 -4.29 17.00
CA ILE A 84 -5.65 -5.29 16.77
C ILE A 84 -6.74 -5.08 17.82
N PHE A 85 -7.97 -4.93 17.35
CA PHE A 85 -9.16 -4.74 18.17
C PHE A 85 -10.18 -5.83 17.86
N ASP A 86 -11.09 -6.08 18.78
CA ASP A 86 -12.29 -6.87 18.50
C ASP A 86 -13.20 -6.06 17.56
N ALA A 87 -13.61 -6.65 16.43
CA ALA A 87 -14.35 -5.92 15.40
C ALA A 87 -15.79 -5.56 15.84
N THR A 88 -16.33 -6.24 16.84
CA THR A 88 -17.71 -6.05 17.30
C THR A 88 -17.76 -5.03 18.44
N THR A 89 -16.85 -5.15 19.40
CA THR A 89 -16.84 -4.35 20.64
C THR A 89 -15.83 -3.20 20.60
N LEU A 90 -14.94 -3.17 19.61
CA LEU A 90 -13.79 -2.25 19.51
C LEU A 90 -12.84 -2.32 20.71
N ALA A 91 -12.90 -3.40 21.50
CA ALA A 91 -11.97 -3.62 22.60
C ALA A 91 -10.56 -3.87 22.05
N TYR A 92 -9.56 -3.20 22.62
CA TYR A 92 -8.16 -3.45 22.30
C TYR A 92 -7.75 -4.89 22.66
N LEU A 93 -7.19 -5.62 21.70
CA LEU A 93 -6.75 -7.01 21.89
C LEU A 93 -5.23 -7.09 22.03
N SER A 94 -4.49 -6.51 21.07
CA SER A 94 -3.02 -6.58 21.06
C SER A 94 -2.42 -5.57 20.09
N SER A 95 -1.09 -5.45 20.14
CA SER A 95 -0.33 -4.69 19.15
C SER A 95 1.01 -5.33 18.83
N VAL A 96 1.52 -5.06 17.63
CA VAL A 96 2.79 -5.55 17.11
C VAL A 96 3.58 -4.39 16.55
N LYS A 97 4.84 -4.26 16.98
CA LYS A 97 5.75 -3.19 16.54
C LYS A 97 6.93 -3.69 15.73
N ASN A 98 7.14 -5.01 15.72
CA ASN A 98 8.28 -5.63 15.07
C ASN A 98 7.84 -6.89 14.34
N TYR A 99 8.45 -7.13 13.19
CA TYR A 99 8.51 -8.44 12.58
C TYR A 99 9.53 -9.30 13.33
N THR A 100 9.11 -10.44 13.85
CA THR A 100 10.01 -11.39 14.55
C THR A 100 9.92 -12.76 13.91
N LYS A 101 11.04 -13.28 13.39
CA LYS A 101 11.16 -14.65 12.87
C LYS A 101 12.44 -15.29 13.39
N GLY A 102 12.32 -16.24 14.30
CA GLY A 102 13.46 -16.82 15.00
C GLY A 102 14.23 -15.74 15.78
N THR A 103 15.51 -15.58 15.49
CA THR A 103 16.37 -14.55 16.09
C THR A 103 16.35 -13.21 15.36
N THR A 104 15.68 -13.14 14.20
CA THR A 104 15.61 -11.91 13.40
C THR A 104 14.44 -11.05 13.86
N THR A 105 14.75 -9.82 14.29
CA THR A 105 13.75 -8.81 14.66
C THR A 105 13.96 -7.57 13.79
N ILE A 106 12.91 -7.14 13.10
CA ILE A 106 12.93 -5.94 12.25
C ILE A 106 11.79 -5.03 12.73
N PRO A 107 12.07 -3.80 13.17
CA PRO A 107 11.01 -2.87 13.53
C PRO A 107 10.18 -2.51 12.30
N PHE A 108 8.88 -2.40 12.50
CA PHE A 108 8.01 -1.81 11.50
C PHE A 108 8.32 -0.31 11.40
N THR A 109 8.28 0.17 10.17
CA THR A 109 8.46 1.59 9.86
C THR A 109 7.45 1.94 8.80
N LYS A 110 6.72 3.04 9.00
CA LYS A 110 5.76 3.64 8.08
C LYS A 110 4.83 2.61 7.42
N LEU A 111 4.08 1.86 8.23
CA LEU A 111 3.07 0.95 7.70
C LEU A 111 2.05 1.73 6.88
N SER A 112 1.62 1.18 5.76
CA SER A 112 0.82 1.90 4.76
C SER A 112 -0.34 1.09 4.20
N SER A 113 -0.30 -0.24 4.33
CA SER A 113 -1.38 -1.12 3.90
C SER A 113 -1.38 -2.39 4.75
N VAL A 114 -2.56 -2.93 5.02
CA VAL A 114 -2.74 -4.22 5.66
C VAL A 114 -3.79 -5.03 4.92
N SER A 115 -3.54 -6.33 4.76
CA SER A 115 -4.51 -7.28 4.23
C SER A 115 -4.41 -8.61 4.94
N ILE A 116 -5.54 -9.30 5.08
CA ILE A 116 -5.62 -10.63 5.68
C ILE A 116 -6.06 -11.62 4.60
N ASP A 117 -5.34 -12.72 4.47
CA ASP A 117 -5.75 -13.85 3.64
C ASP A 117 -5.26 -15.16 4.25
N ASN A 118 -6.13 -16.18 4.28
CA ASN A 118 -5.83 -17.54 4.70
C ASN A 118 -5.00 -17.65 6.00
N GLY A 119 -5.39 -16.90 7.04
CA GLY A 119 -4.70 -16.90 8.35
C GLY A 119 -3.36 -16.16 8.37
N ARG A 120 -3.09 -15.31 7.38
CA ARG A 120 -1.86 -14.52 7.27
C ARG A 120 -2.17 -13.04 7.19
N ILE A 121 -1.34 -12.26 7.87
CA ILE A 121 -1.35 -10.80 7.83
C ILE A 121 -0.26 -10.35 6.87
N TYR A 122 -0.63 -9.59 5.86
CA TYR A 122 0.29 -8.95 4.92
C TYR A 122 0.34 -7.46 5.23
N LEU A 123 1.52 -6.96 5.56
CA LEU A 123 1.76 -5.55 5.88
C LEU A 123 2.69 -4.93 4.86
N GLY A 124 2.28 -3.82 4.26
CA GLY A 124 3.10 -3.02 3.36
C GLY A 124 3.62 -1.77 4.06
N SER A 125 4.88 -1.43 3.82
CA SER A 125 5.55 -0.22 4.31
C SER A 125 5.95 0.68 3.14
N ILE A 126 5.91 2.00 3.38
CA ILE A 126 6.46 3.01 2.45
C ILE A 126 7.96 2.81 2.23
N ASP A 127 8.67 2.22 3.19
CA ASP A 127 10.09 1.89 3.03
C ASP A 127 10.31 0.66 2.12
N SER A 128 9.31 0.34 1.29
CA SER A 128 9.35 -0.69 0.25
C SER A 128 9.55 -2.10 0.82
N ARG A 129 8.96 -2.36 2.00
CA ARG A 129 8.99 -3.67 2.66
C ARG A 129 7.60 -4.27 2.74
N ILE A 130 7.50 -5.57 2.51
CA ILE A 130 6.31 -6.36 2.76
C ILE A 130 6.63 -7.37 3.85
N PHE A 131 5.86 -7.36 4.93
CA PHE A 131 5.94 -8.33 6.00
C PHE A 131 4.75 -9.28 5.93
N VAL A 132 5.00 -10.56 6.12
CA VAL A 132 3.97 -11.60 6.22
C VAL A 132 4.03 -12.21 7.61
N LEU A 133 2.95 -12.12 8.36
CA LEU A 133 2.84 -12.67 9.71
C LEU A 133 1.77 -13.75 9.74
N ASP A 134 1.92 -14.69 10.67
CA ASP A 134 0.86 -15.61 11.06
C ASP A 134 -0.17 -14.87 11.92
N GLU A 135 -1.46 -14.99 11.61
CA GLU A 135 -2.52 -14.24 12.28
C GLU A 135 -2.76 -14.67 13.73
N LYS A 136 -2.50 -15.94 14.04
CA LYS A 136 -2.76 -16.50 15.39
C LYS A 136 -1.64 -16.14 16.35
N SER A 137 -0.39 -16.33 15.92
CA SER A 137 0.81 -16.16 16.74
C SER A 137 1.47 -14.80 16.58
N LEU A 138 1.09 -14.01 15.57
CA LEU A 138 1.71 -12.74 15.20
C LEU A 138 3.22 -12.86 14.92
N SER A 139 3.68 -14.07 14.63
CA SER A 139 5.08 -14.36 14.29
C SER A 139 5.32 -14.16 12.80
N GLY A 140 6.51 -13.72 12.45
CA GLY A 140 6.93 -13.50 11.07
C GLY A 140 7.05 -14.80 10.29
N ILE A 141 6.36 -14.87 9.15
CA ILE A 141 6.47 -15.97 8.17
C ILE A 141 7.53 -15.62 7.11
N ASN A 142 7.41 -14.46 6.47
CA ASN A 142 8.32 -14.01 5.43
C ASN A 142 8.39 -12.48 5.39
N THR A 143 9.45 -11.93 4.82
CA THR A 143 9.59 -10.50 4.54
C THR A 143 10.32 -10.32 3.22
N ILE A 144 9.88 -9.35 2.41
CA ILE A 144 10.51 -8.99 1.14
C ILE A 144 10.79 -7.48 1.17
N GLY A 145 12.02 -7.11 0.83
CA GLY A 145 12.37 -5.73 0.49
C GLY A 145 12.42 -5.56 -1.03
N ILE A 146 11.60 -4.67 -1.57
CA ILE A 146 11.67 -4.23 -2.97
C ILE A 146 12.17 -2.78 -3.02
N ARG A 147 12.54 -2.26 -4.19
CA ARG A 147 12.98 -0.85 -4.37
C ARG A 147 11.85 0.12 -4.73
N PHE A 148 10.59 -0.28 -4.53
CA PHE A 148 9.40 0.52 -4.88
C PHE A 148 8.37 0.47 -3.75
N ASN A 149 7.62 1.57 -3.57
CA ASN A 149 6.54 1.65 -2.58
C ASN A 149 5.60 0.45 -2.71
N ALA A 150 5.49 -0.34 -1.65
CA ALA A 150 4.74 -1.58 -1.66
C ALA A 150 3.35 -1.33 -1.06
N CYS A 151 2.31 -1.39 -1.88
CA CYS A 151 0.93 -1.44 -1.40
C CYS A 151 0.39 -2.86 -1.57
N VAL A 152 -0.27 -3.37 -0.54
CA VAL A 152 -0.87 -4.70 -0.54
C VAL A 152 -2.37 -4.56 -0.69
N PHE A 153 -2.92 -5.08 -1.79
CA PHE A 153 -4.35 -5.24 -2.02
C PHE A 153 -4.67 -6.70 -2.32
N PHE A 154 -5.65 -7.27 -1.63
CA PHE A 154 -6.23 -8.56 -2.01
C PHE A 154 -7.69 -8.34 -2.41
N PHE A 155 -8.05 -8.82 -3.60
CA PHE A 155 -9.44 -8.93 -4.02
C PHE A 155 -9.91 -10.35 -3.69
N ASN A 156 -10.81 -10.48 -2.72
CA ASN A 156 -11.53 -11.74 -2.54
C ASN A 156 -12.39 -11.98 -3.79
N LYS A 157 -12.23 -13.15 -4.40
CA LYS A 157 -13.11 -13.63 -5.48
C LYS A 157 -14.40 -14.18 -4.92
#